data_AF-A0AA40RXP3-F1
#
_entry.id   AF-A0AA40RXP3-F1
#
_cell.length_a   1.000
_cell.length_b   1.000
_cell.length_c   1.000
_cell.angle_alpha   90.00
_cell.angle_beta   90.00
_cell.angle_gamma   90.00
#
_symmetry.space_group_name_H-M   'P 1'
#
loop_
_entity.id
_entity.type
_entity.pdbx_description
1 polymer ?
#
loop_
_entity_poly.entity_id
_entity_poly.type
_entity_poly.pdbx_seq_one_letter_code
_entity_poly.pdbx_strand_id
1 'polypeptide(L)'
;MPSELFDLAPHDNRWFPWVEIAECFWPGRGRRSQTINPSLASIKNAAGIYCIAWAPISTIPAPDEANLQYVGQTKNFKARMAQFASSAGIFWDDRYAGHSAAWRWPQGETAQMQIAFFPIQPEPDHMLTGRLFWYEALAINAYFQKHDNTLPPLNVIKSPDPVVFV
;
A
#
# COMPACT_ATOMS: atom_id res chain seq x y z
N MET A 1 0.16 19.47 8.87
CA MET A 1 -0.53 18.72 9.94
C MET A 1 -1.23 17.55 9.28
N PRO A 2 -1.33 16.37 9.91
CA PRO A 2 -2.16 15.28 9.40
C PRO A 2 -3.54 15.86 9.06
N SER A 3 -4.13 15.48 7.93
CA SER A 3 -5.50 15.87 7.62
C SER A 3 -6.38 15.42 8.79
N GLU A 4 -7.08 16.35 9.44
CA GLU A 4 -7.97 16.07 10.58
C GLU A 4 -9.04 15.00 10.27
N LEU A 5 -9.21 14.66 8.98
CA LEU A 5 -10.17 13.70 8.47
C LEU A 5 -9.68 12.25 8.44
N PHE A 6 -8.37 11.99 8.44
CA PHE A 6 -7.82 10.63 8.47
C PHE A 6 -7.25 10.33 9.85
N ASP A 7 -8.03 9.60 10.66
CA ASP A 7 -7.79 9.42 12.10
C ASP A 7 -7.13 8.07 12.46
N LEU A 8 -6.80 7.23 11.48
CA LEU A 8 -6.14 5.96 11.76
C LEU A 8 -4.66 6.17 12.12
N ALA A 9 -4.24 5.53 13.21
CA ALA A 9 -2.83 5.46 13.57
C ALA A 9 -2.09 4.45 12.68
N PRO A 10 -0.90 4.78 12.19
CA PRO A 10 -0.05 3.80 11.52
C PRO A 10 0.39 2.71 12.49
N HIS A 11 0.35 1.46 12.02
CA HIS A 11 0.85 0.30 12.75
C HIS A 11 2.31 0.51 13.17
N ASP A 12 2.59 0.31 14.45
CA ASP A 12 3.89 0.57 15.10
C ASP A 12 4.47 1.97 14.87
N ASN A 13 3.67 2.95 14.43
CA ASN A 13 4.09 4.31 14.12
C ASN A 13 5.30 4.42 13.19
N ARG A 14 5.47 3.47 12.26
CA ARG A 14 6.65 3.42 11.40
C ARG A 14 6.35 3.01 9.97
N TRP A 15 7.23 3.45 9.08
CA TRP A 15 7.36 2.90 7.74
C TRP A 15 8.13 1.58 7.81
N PHE A 16 7.63 0.57 7.11
CA PHE A 16 8.28 -0.74 6.96
C PHE A 16 9.03 -0.76 5.63
N PRO A 17 10.37 -0.85 5.65
CA PRO A 17 11.14 -1.10 4.44
C PRO A 17 10.66 -2.37 3.74
N TRP A 18 10.64 -2.36 2.40
CA TRP A 18 10.23 -3.52 1.64
C TRP A 18 11.01 -4.79 1.98
N VAL A 19 12.32 -4.66 2.26
CA VAL A 19 13.17 -5.79 2.63
C VAL A 19 12.63 -6.53 3.86
N GLU A 20 12.11 -5.82 4.87
CA GLU A 20 11.52 -6.47 6.05
C GLU A 20 10.24 -7.25 5.70
N ILE A 21 9.40 -6.67 4.84
CA ILE A 21 8.14 -7.30 4.38
C ILE A 21 8.43 -8.52 3.51
N ALA A 22 9.38 -8.40 2.60
CA ALA A 22 9.82 -9.46 1.71
C ALA A 22 10.43 -10.62 2.50
N GLU A 23 11.35 -10.38 3.43
CA GLU A 23 11.93 -11.44 4.25
C GLU A 23 10.89 -12.13 5.15
N CYS A 24 9.97 -11.36 5.74
CA CYS A 24 8.95 -11.91 6.62
C CYS A 24 7.91 -12.75 5.88
N PHE A 25 7.40 -12.28 4.74
CA PHE A 25 6.30 -12.94 4.04
C PHE A 25 6.72 -13.77 2.83
N TRP A 26 7.86 -13.47 2.22
CA TRP A 26 8.32 -13.97 0.92
C TRP A 26 9.85 -14.23 0.86
N PRO A 27 10.38 -15.14 1.70
CA PRO A 27 11.83 -15.40 1.79
C PRO A 27 12.42 -16.12 0.55
N GLY A 28 11.62 -16.35 -0.50
CA GLY A 28 12.00 -17.05 -1.73
C GLY A 28 11.14 -18.30 -2.02
N ARG A 29 11.19 -18.78 -3.27
CA ARG A 29 10.39 -19.93 -3.74
C ARG A 29 10.72 -21.19 -2.93
N GLY A 30 9.69 -21.83 -2.36
CA GLY A 30 9.82 -23.05 -1.57
C GLY A 30 10.47 -22.86 -0.18
N ARG A 31 10.82 -21.62 0.19
CA ARG A 31 11.42 -21.31 1.49
C ARG A 31 10.34 -20.95 2.51
N ARG A 32 10.53 -21.39 3.75
CA ARG A 32 9.81 -20.87 4.91
C ARG A 32 10.65 -19.76 5.53
N SER A 33 10.02 -18.69 5.98
CA SER A 33 10.77 -17.60 6.58
C SER A 33 11.32 -18.07 7.92
N GLN A 34 12.62 -17.90 8.12
CA GLN A 34 13.25 -18.07 9.44
C GLN A 34 13.28 -16.72 10.19
N THR A 35 12.99 -15.62 9.49
CA THR A 35 12.91 -14.27 10.03
C THR A 35 11.49 -13.98 10.46
N ILE A 36 11.20 -14.14 11.75
CA ILE A 36 9.92 -13.69 12.31
C ILE A 36 10.06 -12.21 12.65
N ASN A 37 9.34 -11.36 11.94
CA ASN A 37 9.15 -9.97 12.32
C ASN A 37 7.82 -9.86 13.12
N PRO A 38 7.85 -9.71 14.46
CA PRO A 38 6.64 -9.73 15.28
C PRO A 38 5.63 -8.64 14.90
N SER A 39 6.14 -7.47 14.52
CA SER A 39 5.34 -6.34 14.02
C SER A 39 4.55 -6.70 12.77
N LEU A 40 5.18 -7.34 11.79
CA LEU A 40 4.49 -7.76 10.56
C LEU A 40 3.60 -8.98 10.79
N ALA A 41 3.99 -9.87 11.71
CA ALA A 41 3.23 -11.06 12.04
C ALA A 41 1.85 -10.72 12.65
N SER A 42 1.77 -9.66 13.46
CA SER A 42 0.52 -9.23 14.11
C SER A 42 -0.53 -8.71 13.11
N ILE A 43 -0.11 -8.13 11.98
CA ILE A 43 -1.00 -7.57 10.96
C ILE A 43 -1.19 -8.48 9.73
N LYS A 44 -0.60 -9.68 9.70
CA LYS A 44 -0.56 -10.54 8.50
C LYS A 44 -1.93 -10.74 7.81
N ASN A 45 -3.00 -10.86 8.60
CA ASN A 45 -4.38 -11.10 8.15
C ASN A 45 -5.30 -9.91 8.47
N ALA A 46 -4.73 -8.76 8.85
CA ALA A 46 -5.51 -7.59 9.20
C ALA A 46 -6.05 -6.89 7.94
N ALA A 47 -7.17 -6.20 8.12
CA ALA A 47 -7.73 -5.28 7.15
C ALA A 47 -7.32 -3.86 7.49
N GLY A 48 -7.21 -3.00 6.47
CA GLY A 48 -6.81 -1.62 6.67
C GLY A 48 -6.40 -0.91 5.39
N ILE A 49 -5.89 0.31 5.57
CA ILE A 49 -5.31 1.12 4.51
C ILE A 49 -3.81 0.91 4.49
N TYR A 50 -3.20 0.86 3.31
CA TYR A 50 -1.75 0.84 3.16
C TYR A 50 -1.32 2.00 2.26
N CYS A 51 -0.15 2.53 2.59
CA CYS A 51 0.52 3.59 1.88
C CYS A 51 1.87 3.07 1.40
N ILE A 52 2.26 3.39 0.17
CA ILE A 52 3.59 3.07 -0.38
C ILE A 52 4.28 4.38 -0.71
N ALA A 53 5.46 4.59 -0.16
CA ALA A 53 6.29 5.77 -0.38
C ALA A 53 7.71 5.38 -0.83
N TRP A 54 8.37 6.30 -1.54
CA TRP A 54 9.78 6.18 -1.89
C TRP A 54 10.61 7.09 -1.01
N ALA A 55 11.48 6.52 -0.16
CA ALA A 55 12.29 7.28 0.78
C ALA A 55 11.47 8.38 1.50
N PRO A 56 10.42 8.00 2.26
CA PRO A 56 9.59 8.96 2.97
C PRO A 56 10.44 9.85 3.88
N ILE A 57 10.07 11.12 3.97
CA ILE A 57 10.80 12.11 4.77
C ILE A 57 10.37 12.01 6.24
N SER A 58 9.08 11.75 6.49
CA SER A 58 8.55 11.61 7.84
C SER A 58 8.96 10.28 8.49
N THR A 59 9.23 10.33 9.79
CA THR A 59 9.43 9.11 10.59
C THR A 59 8.11 8.41 10.89
N ILE A 60 7.08 9.19 11.23
CA ILE A 60 5.71 8.70 11.47
C ILE A 60 4.96 8.75 10.14
N PRO A 61 4.42 7.61 9.66
CA PRO A 61 3.66 7.60 8.42
C PRO A 61 2.40 8.44 8.47
N ALA A 62 2.12 9.10 7.36
CA ALA A 62 0.86 9.77 7.13
C ALA A 62 0.48 9.68 5.65
N PRO A 63 -0.82 9.69 5.31
CA PRO A 63 -1.26 9.60 3.92
C PRO A 63 -1.01 10.90 3.13
N ASP A 64 -0.50 11.95 3.75
CA ASP A 64 -0.17 13.24 3.14
C ASP A 64 1.35 13.44 2.97
N GLU A 65 2.14 12.36 3.12
CA GLU A 65 3.60 12.33 2.94
C GLU A 65 4.00 12.72 1.51
N ALA A 66 5.06 13.52 1.37
CA ALA A 66 5.47 14.10 0.09
C ALA A 66 5.90 13.05 -0.94
N ASN A 67 6.65 12.04 -0.50
CA ASN A 67 7.12 10.99 -1.41
C ASN A 67 6.16 9.80 -1.51
N LEU A 68 4.90 9.96 -1.07
CA LEU A 68 3.89 8.95 -1.22
C LEU A 68 3.57 8.71 -2.70
N GLN A 69 3.58 7.44 -3.08
CA GLN A 69 3.35 7.00 -4.45
C GLN A 69 1.97 6.40 -4.63
N TYR A 70 1.47 5.70 -3.62
CA TYR A 70 0.24 4.93 -3.70
C TYR A 70 -0.48 4.82 -2.37
N VAL A 71 -1.80 4.93 -2.41
CA VAL A 71 -2.73 4.59 -1.33
C VAL A 71 -3.62 3.45 -1.81
N GLY A 72 -3.83 2.45 -0.97
CA GLY A 72 -4.81 1.41 -1.23
C GLY A 72 -5.43 0.82 0.02
N GLN A 73 -6.49 0.03 -0.15
CA GLN A 73 -7.09 -0.76 0.92
C GLN A 73 -6.93 -2.28 0.75
N THR A 74 -7.02 -3.01 1.86
CA THR A 74 -7.06 -4.47 1.84
C THR A 74 -7.85 -5.07 3.00
N LYS A 75 -8.43 -6.26 2.78
CA LYS A 75 -8.95 -7.15 3.84
C LYS A 75 -7.90 -8.12 4.39
N ASN A 76 -6.75 -8.23 3.72
CA ASN A 76 -5.66 -9.12 4.11
C ASN A 76 -4.32 -8.51 3.69
N PHE A 77 -3.55 -8.03 4.67
CA PHE A 77 -2.27 -7.36 4.43
C PHE A 77 -1.27 -8.24 3.67
N LYS A 78 -1.00 -9.46 4.15
CA LYS A 78 -0.01 -10.36 3.53
C LYS A 78 -0.39 -10.67 2.07
N ALA A 79 -1.64 -11.03 1.82
CA ALA A 79 -2.12 -11.35 0.47
C ALA A 79 -2.01 -10.13 -0.45
N ARG A 80 -2.30 -8.92 0.05
CA ARG A 80 -2.18 -7.70 -0.75
C ARG A 80 -0.72 -7.36 -1.09
N MET A 81 0.20 -7.47 -0.13
CA MET A 81 1.62 -7.24 -0.40
C MET A 81 2.16 -8.25 -1.43
N ALA A 82 1.67 -9.50 -1.38
CA ALA A 82 2.00 -10.52 -2.38
C ALA A 82 1.48 -10.18 -3.78
N GLN A 83 0.22 -9.74 -3.87
CA GLN A 83 -0.40 -9.31 -5.13
C GLN A 83 0.33 -8.09 -5.70
N PHE A 84 0.62 -7.10 -4.86
CA PHE A 84 1.41 -5.94 -5.23
C PHE A 84 2.76 -6.36 -5.82
N ALA A 85 3.54 -7.15 -5.11
CA ALA A 85 4.86 -7.55 -5.58
C ALA A 85 4.84 -8.44 -6.83
N SER A 86 3.83 -9.30 -6.97
CA SER A 86 3.64 -10.11 -8.18
C SER A 86 3.31 -9.23 -9.37
N SER A 87 2.41 -8.26 -9.20
CA SER A 87 2.00 -7.35 -10.29
C SER A 87 3.03 -6.28 -10.63
N ALA A 88 3.84 -5.86 -9.66
CA ALA A 88 4.97 -4.95 -9.86
C ALA A 88 6.22 -5.64 -10.44
N GLY A 89 6.19 -6.96 -10.67
CA GLY A 89 7.33 -7.70 -11.22
C GLY A 89 8.52 -7.82 -10.26
N ILE A 90 8.31 -7.67 -8.95
CA ILE A 90 9.40 -7.70 -7.95
C ILE A 90 10.00 -9.10 -7.78
N PHE A 91 9.21 -10.16 -8.01
CA PHE A 91 9.62 -11.55 -7.75
C PHE A 91 9.84 -12.41 -9.00
N TRP A 92 9.57 -11.90 -10.19
CA TRP A 92 9.58 -12.70 -11.41
C TRP A 92 10.18 -11.91 -12.56
N ASP A 93 11.11 -12.53 -13.30
CA ASP A 93 11.70 -11.96 -14.52
C ASP A 93 10.67 -11.83 -15.67
N ASP A 94 9.50 -12.47 -15.55
CA ASP A 94 8.44 -12.49 -16.56
C ASP A 94 7.04 -12.09 -16.04
N ARG A 95 6.24 -11.57 -16.98
CA ARG A 95 5.02 -10.76 -16.82
C ARG A 95 3.84 -11.47 -16.14
N TYR A 96 3.04 -10.71 -15.39
CA TYR A 96 1.63 -11.04 -15.10
C TYR A 96 0.69 -9.83 -15.27
N ALA A 97 -0.53 -10.11 -15.72
CA ALA A 97 -1.60 -9.15 -15.98
C ALA A 97 -2.39 -8.78 -14.70
N GLY A 98 -2.81 -7.52 -14.60
CA GLY A 98 -3.64 -6.93 -13.54
C GLY A 98 -3.73 -5.41 -13.70
N HIS A 99 -4.59 -4.68 -12.97
CA HIS A 99 -4.66 -3.20 -13.01
C HIS A 99 -3.30 -2.54 -12.71
N SER A 100 -2.47 -3.30 -12.05
CA SER A 100 -1.12 -3.03 -11.64
C SER A 100 -0.03 -3.38 -12.66
N ALA A 101 -0.39 -3.93 -13.83
CA ALA A 101 0.52 -4.24 -14.92
C ALA A 101 0.93 -3.03 -15.78
N ALA A 102 0.24 -1.89 -15.63
CA ALA A 102 0.71 -0.59 -16.15
C ALA A 102 1.92 -0.05 -15.35
N TRP A 103 2.23 -0.67 -14.22
CA TRP A 103 3.28 -0.30 -13.28
C TRP A 103 4.62 -0.94 -13.67
N ARG A 104 5.30 -0.37 -14.67
CA ARG A 104 6.76 -0.50 -14.76
C ARG A 104 7.37 0.19 -13.53
N TRP A 105 7.36 -0.49 -12.40
CA TRP A 105 8.15 -0.13 -11.23
C TRP A 105 9.61 -0.06 -11.68
N PRO A 106 10.36 1.02 -11.41
CA PRO A 106 11.75 1.05 -11.83
C PRO A 106 12.46 -0.07 -11.09
N GLN A 107 13.09 -0.95 -11.87
CA GLN A 107 13.77 -2.19 -11.44
C GLN A 107 14.90 -1.99 -10.40
N GLY A 108 15.06 -0.79 -9.83
CA GLY A 108 16.10 -0.42 -8.85
C GLY A 108 15.63 0.19 -7.53
N GLU A 109 14.33 0.48 -7.31
CA GLU A 109 13.91 1.27 -6.12
C GLU A 109 13.24 0.48 -5.00
N THR A 110 13.23 -0.86 -5.04
CA THR A 110 12.77 -1.66 -3.89
C THR A 110 13.56 -1.38 -2.62
N ALA A 111 14.81 -0.93 -2.74
CA ALA A 111 15.64 -0.49 -1.62
C ALA A 111 15.12 0.80 -0.94
N GLN A 112 14.41 1.66 -1.68
CA GLN A 112 13.84 2.90 -1.17
C GLN A 112 12.35 2.78 -0.85
N MET A 113 11.72 1.68 -1.27
CA MET A 113 10.30 1.44 -1.04
C MET A 113 10.03 1.16 0.44
N GLN A 114 9.11 1.94 1.01
CA GLN A 114 8.61 1.73 2.34
C GLN A 114 7.09 1.72 2.34
N ILE A 115 6.52 0.90 3.22
CA ILE A 115 5.09 0.67 3.32
C ILE A 115 4.63 1.01 4.73
N ALA A 116 3.56 1.78 4.84
CA ALA A 116 2.85 1.96 6.09
C ALA A 116 1.49 1.27 6.02
N PHE A 117 1.02 0.76 7.15
CA PHE A 117 -0.27 0.09 7.27
C PHE A 117 -1.07 0.72 8.40
N PHE A 118 -2.34 1.01 8.15
CA PHE A 118 -3.27 1.66 9.07
C PHE A 118 -4.43 0.69 9.32
N PRO A 119 -4.36 -0.11 10.39
CA PRO A 119 -5.30 -1.19 10.64
C PRO A 119 -6.70 -0.65 10.96
N ILE A 120 -7.71 -1.36 10.48
CA ILE A 120 -9.12 -1.12 10.81
C ILE A 120 -9.59 -2.25 11.71
N GLN A 121 -10.47 -1.93 12.67
CA GLN A 121 -11.04 -2.91 13.58
C GLN A 121 -11.83 -4.00 12.83
N PRO A 122 -11.82 -5.25 13.31
CA PRO A 122 -12.62 -6.31 12.71
C PRO A 122 -14.11 -5.98 12.72
N GLU A 123 -14.76 -6.15 11.56
CA GLU A 123 -16.20 -5.91 11.36
C GLU A 123 -16.80 -7.00 10.45
N PRO A 124 -18.14 -7.15 10.43
CA PRO A 124 -18.81 -7.94 9.40
C PRO A 124 -18.41 -7.50 7.99
N ASP A 125 -18.31 -8.44 7.06
CA ASP A 125 -17.64 -8.22 5.77
C ASP A 125 -18.18 -7.03 4.95
N HIS A 126 -19.50 -6.80 4.97
CA HIS A 126 -20.13 -5.68 4.28
C HIS A 126 -19.79 -4.32 4.92
N MET A 127 -19.79 -4.25 6.26
CA MET A 127 -19.39 -3.05 7.01
C MET A 127 -17.91 -2.76 6.79
N LEU A 128 -17.07 -3.80 6.89
CA LEU A 128 -15.64 -3.69 6.66
C LEU A 128 -15.35 -3.17 5.25
N THR A 129 -16.07 -3.65 4.24
CA THR A 129 -15.91 -3.19 2.85
C THR A 129 -16.23 -1.71 2.72
N GLY A 130 -17.38 -1.26 3.25
CA GLY A 130 -17.75 0.16 3.21
C GLY A 130 -16.73 1.04 3.95
N ARG A 131 -16.28 0.58 5.12
CA ARG A 131 -15.28 1.29 5.93
C ARG A 131 -13.92 1.38 5.24
N LEU A 132 -13.48 0.33 4.54
CA LEU A 132 -12.24 0.33 3.76
C LEU A 132 -12.27 1.37 2.64
N PHE A 133 -13.36 1.44 1.86
CA PHE A 133 -13.50 2.46 0.81
C PHE A 133 -13.56 3.87 1.39
N TRP A 134 -14.26 4.05 2.50
CA TRP A 134 -14.34 5.35 3.15
C TRP A 134 -12.96 5.83 3.60
N TYR A 135 -12.20 5.00 4.31
CA TYR A 135 -10.85 5.37 4.76
C TYR A 135 -9.83 5.52 3.63
N GLU A 136 -9.94 4.73 2.56
CA GLU A 136 -9.12 4.92 1.36
C GLU A 136 -9.38 6.29 0.74
N ALA A 137 -10.65 6.69 0.62
CA ALA A 137 -11.03 8.02 0.13
C ALA A 137 -10.52 9.14 1.05
N LEU A 138 -10.59 8.97 2.38
CA LEU A 138 -10.05 9.94 3.33
C LEU A 138 -8.53 10.09 3.23
N ALA A 139 -7.80 8.98 3.07
CA ALA A 139 -6.35 8.99 2.85
C ALA A 139 -5.98 9.69 1.52
N ILE A 140 -6.70 9.39 0.44
CA ILE A 140 -6.49 10.04 -0.86
C ILE A 140 -6.79 11.55 -0.75
N ASN A 141 -7.88 11.93 -0.07
CA ASN A 141 -8.24 13.32 0.12
C ASN A 141 -7.20 14.08 0.97
N ALA A 142 -6.63 13.44 1.99
CA ALA A 142 -5.53 13.99 2.78
C ALA A 142 -4.32 14.36 1.91
N TYR A 143 -3.92 13.46 1.00
CA TYR A 143 -2.87 13.74 0.03
C TYR A 143 -3.29 14.90 -0.89
N PHE A 144 -4.47 14.79 -1.51
CA PHE A 144 -4.98 15.75 -2.47
C PHE A 144 -4.98 17.20 -1.96
N GLN A 145 -5.44 17.41 -0.72
CA GLN A 145 -5.49 18.73 -0.11
C GLN A 145 -4.10 19.35 0.13
N LYS A 146 -3.08 18.53 0.35
CA LYS A 146 -1.71 18.98 0.65
C LYS A 146 -0.83 19.11 -0.59
N HIS A 147 -1.12 18.36 -1.65
CA HIS A 147 -0.31 18.27 -2.85
C HIS A 147 -1.01 18.91 -4.05
N ASP A 148 -1.50 20.15 -3.87
CA ASP A 148 -2.05 20.99 -4.94
C ASP A 148 -3.14 20.34 -5.79
N ASN A 149 -4.07 19.60 -5.14
CA ASN A 149 -5.17 18.91 -5.81
C ASN A 149 -4.70 17.83 -6.80
N THR A 150 -3.58 17.17 -6.50
CA THR A 150 -3.09 16.01 -7.25
C THR A 150 -3.33 14.71 -6.49
N LEU A 151 -3.41 13.60 -7.22
CA LEU A 151 -3.48 12.26 -6.62
C LEU A 151 -2.06 11.69 -6.49
N PRO A 152 -1.83 10.74 -5.56
CA PRO A 152 -0.57 10.02 -5.54
C PRO A 152 -0.26 9.44 -6.93
N PRO A 153 0.99 9.52 -7.41
CA PRO A 153 1.34 9.22 -8.80
C PRO A 153 0.82 7.88 -9.34
N LEU A 154 0.73 6.86 -8.49
CA LEU A 154 0.29 5.52 -8.87
C LEU A 154 -1.21 5.27 -8.68
N ASN A 155 -1.94 6.21 -8.07
CA ASN A 155 -3.40 6.19 -8.02
C ASN A 155 -4.04 6.81 -9.28
N VAL A 156 -3.27 7.50 -10.12
CA VAL A 156 -3.75 8.07 -11.40
C VAL A 156 -3.84 6.99 -12.48
N ILE A 157 -5.01 6.85 -13.12
CA ILE A 157 -5.19 5.97 -14.27
C ILE A 157 -4.46 6.58 -15.48
N LYS A 158 -3.37 5.95 -15.92
CA LYS A 158 -2.70 6.30 -17.18
C LYS A 158 -3.43 5.57 -18.32
N SER A 159 -4.07 6.34 -19.20
CA SER A 159 -4.95 5.88 -20.29
C SER A 159 -6.33 5.42 -19.81
N PRO A 160 -7.28 6.34 -19.54
CA PRO A 160 -8.68 5.93 -19.44
C PRO A 160 -9.09 5.30 -20.77
N ASP A 161 -9.71 4.12 -20.74
CA ASP A 161 -10.43 3.62 -21.89
C ASP A 161 -11.39 4.73 -22.35
N PRO A 162 -11.44 5.08 -23.65
CA PRO A 162 -12.41 6.04 -24.12
C PRO A 162 -13.80 5.55 -23.70
N VAL A 163 -14.50 6.35 -22.90
CA VAL A 163 -15.88 6.08 -22.53
C VAL A 163 -16.69 6.12 -23.83
N VAL A 164 -16.94 4.96 -24.42
CA VAL A 164 -17.89 4.82 -25.52
C VAL A 164 -19.26 4.84 -24.88
N PHE A 165 -19.94 5.99 -24.97
CA PHE A 165 -21.38 6.03 -24.73
C PHE A 165 -22.04 5.19 -25.83
N VAL A 166 -22.64 4.06 -25.45
CA VAL A 166 -23.52 3.25 -26.30
C VAL A 166 -24.95 3.64 -26.01
#